data_AF-A0A3M0HXR6-F1
#
_entry.id   AF-A0A3M0HXR6-F1
#
_cell.length_a   1.000
_cell.length_b   1.000
_cell.length_c   1.000
_cell.angle_alpha   90.00
_cell.angle_beta   90.00
_cell.angle_gamma   90.00
#
_symmetry.space_group_name_H-M   'P 1'
#
loop_
_entity.id
_entity.type
_entity.pdbx_description
1 polymer ?
#
loop_
_entity_poly.entity_id
_entity_poly.type
_entity_poly.pdbx_seq_one_letter_code
_entity_poly.pdbx_strand_id
1 'polypeptide(L)'
;MVNSILLEALNEVFKPLGFRKKSANWYRVSGDLYCVVGVQESRWNESCYVNVGFAPAVNVKAGWLPESKCLVRFRADAITSISREDLDLLSGEAVETSGEDDLRVGLVEKIAAPVARAVNSIESIQGLKSLLRTSVSDQVFIHREIRGELLQEG
;
A
#
# COMPACT_ATOMS: atom_id res chain seq x y z
N MET A 1 11.35 -14.89 6.86
CA MET A 1 10.18 -15.47 7.58
C MET A 1 9.06 -14.45 7.71
N VAL A 2 9.33 -13.23 8.21
CA VAL A 2 8.36 -12.11 8.23
C VAL A 2 7.72 -11.84 6.86
N ASN A 3 8.52 -11.84 5.78
CA ASN A 3 8.02 -11.57 4.43
C ASN A 3 6.94 -12.58 4.00
N SER A 4 7.12 -13.89 4.21
CA SER A 4 6.09 -14.87 3.83
C SER A 4 4.78 -14.68 4.61
N ILE A 5 4.85 -14.44 5.92
CA ILE A 5 3.66 -14.21 6.77
C ILE A 5 2.95 -12.91 6.36
N LEU A 6 3.71 -11.84 6.09
CA LEU A 6 3.17 -10.58 5.56
C LEU A 6 2.49 -10.78 4.19
N LEU A 7 3.10 -11.55 3.29
CA LEU A 7 2.52 -11.82 1.98
C LEU A 7 1.20 -12.60 2.09
N GLU A 8 1.07 -13.49 3.08
CA GLU A 8 -0.17 -14.19 3.37
C GLU A 8 -1.23 -13.26 3.96
N ALA A 9 -0.88 -12.47 4.97
CA ALA A 9 -1.75 -11.47 5.59
C ALA A 9 -2.32 -10.48 4.56
N LEU A 10 -1.45 -9.93 3.69
CA LEU A 10 -1.89 -9.06 2.60
C LEU A 10 -2.78 -9.81 1.61
N ASN A 11 -2.44 -11.05 1.25
CA ASN A 11 -3.26 -11.81 0.31
C ASN A 11 -4.67 -12.09 0.83
N GLU A 12 -4.79 -12.41 2.12
CA GLU A 12 -6.06 -12.64 2.80
C GLU A 12 -6.98 -11.41 2.73
N VAL A 13 -6.42 -10.22 2.92
CA VAL A 13 -7.18 -8.97 2.91
C VAL A 13 -7.46 -8.45 1.50
N PHE A 14 -6.48 -8.47 0.60
CA PHE A 14 -6.59 -7.83 -0.71
C PHE A 14 -7.36 -8.66 -1.74
N LYS A 15 -7.28 -10.00 -1.68
CA LYS A 15 -7.94 -10.88 -2.66
C LYS A 15 -9.47 -10.72 -2.65
N PRO A 16 -10.17 -10.69 -1.50
CA PRO A 16 -11.62 -10.43 -1.45
C PRO A 16 -12.03 -9.06 -2.00
N LEU A 17 -11.11 -8.08 -1.98
CA LEU A 17 -11.35 -6.72 -2.50
C LEU A 17 -11.12 -6.62 -4.03
N GLY A 18 -10.93 -7.75 -4.71
CA GLY A 18 -10.76 -7.82 -6.16
C GLY A 18 -9.35 -7.47 -6.65
N PHE A 19 -8.37 -7.36 -5.75
CA PHE A 19 -6.98 -7.20 -6.16
C PHE A 19 -6.43 -8.51 -6.71
N ARG A 20 -5.72 -8.41 -7.83
CA ARG A 20 -4.96 -9.50 -8.44
C ARG A 20 -3.55 -9.51 -7.87
N LYS A 21 -3.01 -10.70 -7.60
CA LYS A 21 -1.64 -10.86 -7.11
C LYS A 21 -0.66 -11.03 -8.27
N LYS A 22 0.52 -10.39 -8.18
CA LYS A 22 1.69 -10.64 -9.02
C LYS A 22 2.95 -10.57 -8.17
N SER A 23 3.53 -11.74 -7.88
CA SER A 23 4.68 -11.86 -6.99
C SER A 23 4.38 -11.22 -5.63
N ALA A 24 5.20 -10.28 -5.15
CA ALA A 24 5.00 -9.54 -3.90
C ALA A 24 4.08 -8.30 -4.03
N ASN A 25 3.19 -8.27 -5.03
CA ASN A 25 2.32 -7.13 -5.30
C ASN A 25 0.86 -7.54 -5.47
N TRP A 26 -0.04 -6.65 -5.06
CA TRP A 26 -1.49 -6.71 -5.27
C TRP A 26 -1.91 -5.49 -6.04
N TYR A 27 -2.65 -5.68 -7.12
CA TYR A 27 -3.08 -4.58 -7.95
C TYR A 27 -4.53 -4.70 -8.40
N ARG A 28 -5.16 -3.56 -8.63
CA ARG A 28 -6.54 -3.46 -9.09
C ARG A 28 -6.68 -2.25 -9.99
N VAL A 29 -7.47 -2.40 -11.05
CA VAL A 29 -8.05 -1.26 -11.77
C VAL A 29 -9.45 -1.08 -11.24
N SER A 30 -9.78 0.12 -10.74
CA SER A 30 -11.14 0.50 -10.35
C SER A 30 -11.44 1.88 -10.92
N GLY A 31 -12.52 2.01 -11.68
CA GLY A 31 -12.82 3.21 -12.46
C GLY A 31 -11.65 3.62 -13.36
N ASP A 32 -11.22 4.87 -13.23
CA ASP A 32 -10.14 5.46 -14.03
C ASP A 32 -8.75 5.31 -13.37
N LEU A 33 -8.67 4.59 -12.25
CA LEU A 33 -7.44 4.42 -11.49
C LEU A 33 -6.95 2.98 -11.44
N TYR A 34 -5.63 2.87 -11.47
CA TYR A 34 -4.85 1.72 -11.10
C TYR A 34 -4.26 1.93 -9.71
N CYS A 35 -4.44 0.95 -8.83
CA CYS A 35 -3.80 0.88 -7.54
C CYS A 35 -2.90 -0.35 -7.49
N VAL A 36 -1.69 -0.20 -6.93
CA VAL A 36 -0.80 -1.31 -6.59
C VAL A 36 -0.31 -1.16 -5.16
N VAL A 37 -0.31 -2.25 -4.42
CA VAL A 37 0.28 -2.39 -3.09
C VAL A 37 1.39 -3.43 -3.22
N GLY A 38 2.61 -3.07 -2.84
CA GLY A 38 3.79 -3.92 -3.02
C GLY A 38 4.61 -4.04 -1.76
N VAL A 39 5.14 -5.23 -1.49
CA VAL A 39 6.14 -5.45 -0.44
C VAL A 39 7.53 -5.31 -1.03
N GLN A 40 8.38 -4.53 -0.36
CA GLN A 40 9.77 -4.32 -0.72
C GLN A 40 10.67 -4.58 0.49
N GLU A 41 11.61 -5.50 0.35
CA GLU A 41 12.64 -5.73 1.37
C GLU A 41 13.58 -4.53 1.48
N SER A 42 13.98 -4.22 2.71
CA SER A 42 15.02 -3.25 2.99
C SER A 42 16.38 -3.75 2.52
N ARG A 43 17.22 -2.84 2.05
CA ARG A 43 18.62 -3.15 1.68
C ARG A 43 19.59 -3.06 2.86
N TRP A 44 19.13 -2.54 3.99
CA TRP A 44 19.98 -2.15 5.12
C TRP A 44 19.77 -3.01 6.36
N ASN A 45 18.60 -3.65 6.47
CA ASN A 45 18.21 -4.48 7.60
C ASN A 45 17.16 -5.50 7.15
N GLU A 46 16.75 -6.38 8.05
CA GLU A 46 15.78 -7.45 7.79
C GLU A 46 14.31 -6.97 7.80
N SER A 47 14.08 -5.67 7.65
CA SER A 47 12.73 -5.09 7.61
C SER A 47 12.15 -5.08 6.19
N CYS A 48 10.83 -4.98 6.10
CA CYS A 48 10.10 -4.81 4.85
C CYS A 48 9.32 -3.48 4.85
N TYR A 49 9.05 -2.97 3.65
CA TYR A 49 8.16 -1.83 3.43
C TYR A 49 6.93 -2.28 2.66
N VAL A 50 5.77 -1.73 3.02
CA VAL A 50 4.55 -1.82 2.23
C VAL A 50 4.38 -0.49 1.49
N ASN A 51 4.53 -0.53 0.17
CA ASN A 51 4.39 0.63 -0.71
C ASN A 51 3.01 0.62 -1.37
N VAL A 52 2.41 1.78 -1.55
CA VAL A 52 1.17 2.01 -2.29
C VAL A 52 1.46 2.93 -3.47
N GLY A 53 0.94 2.58 -4.63
CA GLY A 53 1.08 3.36 -5.87
C GLY A 53 -0.25 3.52 -6.59
N PHE A 54 -0.52 4.73 -7.07
CA PHE A 54 -1.64 5.04 -7.94
C PHE A 54 -1.18 5.58 -9.30
N ALA A 55 -1.88 5.17 -10.36
CA ALA A 55 -1.71 5.71 -11.71
C ALA A 55 -3.07 5.78 -12.42
N PRO A 56 -3.23 6.68 -13.41
CA PRO A 56 -4.36 6.58 -14.33
C PRO A 56 -4.42 5.20 -14.99
N ALA A 57 -5.60 4.59 -15.06
CA ALA A 57 -5.79 3.26 -15.66
C ALA A 57 -5.29 3.19 -17.11
N VAL A 58 -5.41 4.30 -17.85
CA VAL A 58 -4.91 4.46 -19.23
C VAL A 58 -3.38 4.28 -19.36
N ASN A 59 -2.63 4.46 -18.27
CA ASN A 59 -1.17 4.28 -18.27
C ASN A 59 -0.75 2.81 -18.08
N VAL A 60 -1.70 1.92 -17.75
CA VAL A 60 -1.42 0.51 -17.48
C VAL A 60 -1.42 -0.29 -18.79
N LYS A 61 -0.23 -0.50 -19.33
CA LYS A 61 -0.03 -1.35 -20.52
C LYS A 61 -0.07 -2.83 -20.11
N ALA A 62 -0.75 -3.66 -20.90
CA ALA A 62 -0.86 -5.10 -20.66
C ALA A 62 -1.39 -5.49 -19.24
N GLY A 63 -2.16 -4.61 -18.59
CA GLY A 63 -2.80 -4.89 -17.31
C GLY A 63 -1.89 -4.87 -16.08
N TRP A 64 -0.63 -4.42 -16.20
CA TRP A 64 0.31 -4.35 -15.08
C TRP A 64 1.21 -3.11 -15.14
N LEU A 65 1.39 -2.44 -14.00
CA LEU A 65 2.30 -1.31 -13.85
C LEU A 65 3.03 -1.44 -12.50
N PRO A 66 4.38 -1.51 -12.46
CA PRO A 66 5.09 -1.57 -11.19
C PRO A 66 4.95 -0.26 -10.42
N GLU A 67 4.97 -0.33 -9.08
CA GLU A 67 4.83 0.84 -8.19
C GLU A 67 5.78 1.98 -8.58
N SER A 68 7.02 1.70 -8.94
CA SER A 68 8.01 2.73 -9.35
C SER A 68 7.62 3.56 -10.58
N LYS A 69 6.59 3.15 -11.33
CA LYS A 69 6.02 3.86 -12.47
C LYS A 69 4.69 4.55 -12.16
N CYS A 70 4.19 4.43 -10.94
CA CYS A 70 3.00 5.14 -10.47
C CYS A 70 3.29 6.64 -10.28
N LEU A 71 2.25 7.46 -10.47
CA LEU A 71 2.36 8.91 -10.38
C LEU A 71 2.17 9.43 -8.96
N VAL A 72 1.43 8.70 -8.12
CA VAL A 72 1.33 8.96 -6.68
C VAL A 72 1.83 7.73 -5.95
N ARG A 73 2.75 7.91 -5.01
CA ARG A 73 3.39 6.81 -4.28
C ARG A 73 3.60 7.21 -2.84
N PHE A 74 3.31 6.31 -1.92
CA PHE A 74 3.58 6.49 -0.50
C PHE A 74 3.74 5.13 0.17
N ARG A 75 4.25 5.12 1.39
CA ARG A 75 4.41 3.91 2.19
C ARG A 75 3.29 3.81 3.21
N ALA A 76 3.09 2.61 3.76
CA ALA A 76 2.13 2.38 4.82
C ALA A 76 2.37 3.30 6.04
N ASP A 77 3.62 3.71 6.29
CA ASP A 77 3.98 4.68 7.34
C ASP A 77 3.34 6.07 7.16
N ALA A 78 2.95 6.42 5.94
CA ALA A 78 2.24 7.66 5.65
C ALA A 78 0.75 7.55 5.97
N ILE A 79 0.19 6.35 6.16
CA ILE A 79 -1.24 6.17 6.45
C ILE A 79 -1.50 6.51 7.92
N THR A 80 -2.31 7.53 8.18
CA THR A 80 -2.49 8.11 9.53
C THR A 80 -3.14 7.17 10.55
N SER A 81 -3.77 6.08 10.09
CA SER A 81 -4.34 5.05 10.96
C SER A 81 -3.36 3.93 11.32
N ILE A 82 -2.11 3.98 10.84
CA ILE A 82 -1.05 3.03 11.19
C ILE A 82 -0.07 3.74 12.12
N SER A 83 0.07 3.23 13.35
CA SER A 83 0.99 3.82 14.34
C SER A 83 2.45 3.42 14.04
N ARG A 84 3.41 4.11 14.66
CA ARG A 84 4.83 3.74 14.51
C ARG A 84 5.11 2.38 15.10
N GLU A 85 4.49 2.09 16.25
CA GLU A 85 4.59 0.82 16.97
C GLU A 85 4.00 -0.33 16.14
N ASP A 86 2.95 -0.09 15.34
CA ASP A 86 2.41 -1.10 14.44
C ASP A 86 3.36 -1.43 13.28
N LEU A 87 4.13 -0.45 12.80
CA LEU A 87 5.12 -0.66 11.74
C LEU A 87 6.28 -1.56 12.19
N ASP A 88 6.54 -1.68 13.49
CA ASP A 88 7.58 -2.57 14.02
C ASP A 88 7.29 -4.05 13.69
N LEU A 89 6.03 -4.40 13.40
CA LEU A 89 5.66 -5.72 12.90
C LEU A 89 6.27 -6.07 11.53
N LEU A 90 6.74 -5.06 10.79
CA LEU A 90 7.42 -5.22 9.50
C LEU A 90 8.94 -5.43 9.66
N SER A 91 9.45 -5.42 10.89
CA SER A 91 10.86 -5.68 11.20
C SER A 91 11.16 -7.19 11.20
N GLY A 92 12.43 -7.55 11.00
CA GLY A 92 12.91 -8.94 11.05
C GLY A 92 12.69 -9.61 12.41
N GLU A 93 12.80 -8.82 13.49
CA GLU A 93 12.75 -9.24 14.89
C GLU A 93 11.32 -9.54 15.38
N ALA A 94 10.30 -9.16 14.60
CA ALA A 94 8.90 -9.31 14.97
C ALA A 94 8.48 -10.80 15.14
N VAL A 95 9.05 -11.70 14.33
CA VAL A 95 8.75 -13.15 14.44
C VAL A 95 9.30 -13.74 15.73
N GLU A 96 10.53 -13.36 16.10
CA GLU A 96 11.20 -13.90 17.29
C GLU A 96 10.48 -13.51 18.59
N THR A 97 9.83 -12.35 18.57
CA THR A 97 9.16 -11.78 19.75
C THR A 97 7.73 -12.32 19.95
N SER A 98 7.02 -12.64 18.87
CA SER A 98 5.56 -12.80 18.89
C SER A 98 5.07 -14.22 18.59
N GLY A 99 5.90 -15.07 17.97
CA GLY A 99 5.41 -16.31 17.34
C GLY A 99 4.65 -16.04 16.03
N GLU A 100 4.53 -17.05 15.17
CA GLU A 100 4.03 -16.85 13.80
C GLU A 100 2.53 -16.48 13.72
N ASP A 101 1.69 -17.12 14.54
CA ASP A 101 0.23 -16.90 14.51
C ASP A 101 -0.15 -15.51 15.03
N ASP A 102 0.42 -15.08 16.16
CA ASP A 102 0.16 -13.75 16.73
C ASP A 102 0.72 -12.65 15.81
N LEU A 103 1.88 -12.90 15.18
CA LEU A 103 2.41 -11.99 14.17
C LEU A 103 1.48 -11.88 12.96
N ARG A 104 0.93 -12.99 12.47
CA ARG A 104 -0.03 -12.98 11.36
C ARG A 104 -1.25 -12.13 11.71
N VAL A 105 -1.84 -12.34 12.89
CA VAL A 105 -3.00 -11.56 13.36
C VAL A 105 -2.64 -10.08 13.43
N GLY A 106 -1.51 -9.74 14.05
CA GLY A 106 -1.03 -8.36 14.13
C GLY A 106 -0.84 -7.72 12.75
N LEU A 107 -0.20 -8.42 11.81
CA LEU A 107 0.00 -7.96 10.43
C LEU A 107 -1.34 -7.75 9.70
N VAL A 108 -2.33 -8.61 9.91
CA VAL A 108 -3.67 -8.43 9.33
C VAL A 108 -4.34 -7.19 9.91
N GLU A 109 -4.42 -7.09 11.23
CA GLU A 109 -5.21 -6.06 11.92
C GLU A 109 -4.60 -4.67 11.83
N LYS A 110 -3.26 -4.59 11.90
CA LYS A 110 -2.52 -3.34 12.09
C LYS A 110 -1.80 -2.86 10.83
N ILE A 111 -1.60 -3.72 9.83
CA ILE A 111 -0.98 -3.34 8.56
C ILE A 111 -1.93 -3.57 7.38
N ALA A 112 -2.27 -4.82 7.08
CA ALA A 112 -2.96 -5.18 5.85
C ALA A 112 -4.37 -4.55 5.79
N ALA A 113 -5.16 -4.65 6.85
CA ALA A 113 -6.51 -4.09 6.89
C ALA A 113 -6.53 -2.55 6.85
N PRO A 114 -5.68 -1.80 7.59
CA PRO A 114 -5.56 -0.36 7.42
C PRO A 114 -5.16 0.07 6.01
N VAL A 115 -4.15 -0.57 5.39
CA VAL A 115 -3.75 -0.26 4.01
C VAL A 115 -4.90 -0.54 3.05
N ALA A 116 -5.58 -1.68 3.21
CA ALA A 116 -6.72 -2.03 2.38
C ALA A 116 -7.89 -1.05 2.53
N ARG A 117 -8.24 -0.66 3.76
CA ARG A 117 -9.27 0.36 4.02
C ARG A 117 -8.94 1.70 3.35
N ALA A 118 -7.67 2.12 3.40
CA ALA A 118 -7.23 3.36 2.78
C ALA A 118 -7.43 3.35 1.25
N VAL A 119 -7.17 2.22 0.59
CA VAL A 119 -7.18 2.16 -0.89
C VAL A 119 -8.47 1.61 -1.50
N ASN A 120 -9.30 0.91 -0.73
CA ASN A 120 -10.41 0.14 -1.29
C ASN A 120 -11.49 1.00 -1.95
N SER A 121 -11.79 2.19 -1.43
CA SER A 121 -12.81 3.09 -1.98
C SER A 121 -12.30 4.00 -3.10
N ILE A 122 -11.03 3.86 -3.50
CA ILE A 122 -10.38 4.80 -4.42
C ILE A 122 -10.50 4.31 -5.86
N GLU A 123 -11.36 4.98 -6.63
CA GLU A 123 -11.68 4.64 -8.02
C GLU A 123 -11.52 5.82 -9.00
N SER A 124 -11.24 7.01 -8.47
CA SER A 124 -11.11 8.25 -9.23
C SER A 124 -10.08 9.19 -8.63
N ILE A 125 -9.63 10.16 -9.44
CA ILE A 125 -8.73 11.22 -8.98
C ILE A 125 -9.30 11.98 -7.78
N GLN A 126 -10.61 12.23 -7.73
CA GLN A 126 -11.24 12.90 -6.59
C GLN A 126 -11.16 12.05 -5.31
N GLY A 127 -11.36 10.74 -5.41
CA GLY A 127 -11.13 9.82 -4.29
C GLY A 127 -9.69 9.88 -3.80
N LEU A 128 -8.73 9.88 -4.74
CA LEU A 128 -7.31 10.00 -4.42
C LEU A 128 -6.96 11.35 -3.75
N LYS A 129 -7.52 12.46 -4.22
CA LYS A 129 -7.36 13.77 -3.55
C LYS A 129 -7.86 13.74 -2.12
N SER A 130 -9.04 13.15 -1.90
CA SER A 130 -9.64 13.02 -0.56
C SER A 130 -8.71 12.22 0.36
N LEU A 131 -8.24 11.05 -0.10
CA LEU A 131 -7.30 10.20 0.62
C LEU A 131 -6.05 10.97 1.07
N LEU A 132 -5.43 11.69 0.14
CA LEU A 132 -4.20 12.45 0.40
C LEU A 132 -4.39 13.62 1.38
N ARG A 133 -5.63 14.11 1.56
CA ARG A 133 -5.93 15.21 2.49
C ARG A 133 -6.34 14.72 3.88
N THR A 134 -6.93 13.54 3.99
CA THR A 134 -7.56 13.08 5.24
C THR A 134 -6.81 11.96 5.94
N SER A 135 -6.18 11.06 5.19
CA SER A 135 -5.76 9.75 5.71
C SER A 135 -4.31 9.41 5.41
N VAL A 136 -3.59 10.31 4.74
CA VAL A 136 -2.17 10.17 4.43
C VAL A 136 -1.44 11.45 4.86
N SER A 137 -0.27 11.30 5.49
CA SER A 137 0.61 12.40 5.85
C SER A 137 1.25 13.04 4.62
N ASP A 138 2.12 14.03 4.82
CA ASP A 138 2.87 14.71 3.76
C ASP A 138 3.98 13.85 3.13
N GLN A 139 4.22 12.63 3.63
CA GLN A 139 5.22 11.68 3.13
C GLN A 139 4.76 10.96 1.86
N VAL A 140 4.41 11.74 0.84
CA VAL A 140 3.85 11.27 -0.43
C VAL A 140 4.68 11.81 -1.59
N PHE A 141 5.08 10.91 -2.48
CA PHE A 141 5.59 11.26 -3.78
C PHE A 141 4.43 11.53 -4.74
N ILE A 142 4.41 12.74 -5.33
CA ILE A 142 3.48 13.11 -6.39
C ILE A 142 4.29 13.57 -7.62
N HIS A 143 4.14 12.85 -8.72
CA HIS A 143 4.77 13.17 -9.98
C HIS A 143 4.27 14.51 -10.53
N ARG A 144 5.15 15.28 -11.16
CA ARG A 144 4.84 16.63 -11.66
C ARG A 144 3.62 16.68 -12.59
N GLU A 145 3.39 15.62 -13.35
CA GLU A 145 2.31 15.52 -14.35
C GLU A 145 0.92 15.61 -13.74
N ILE A 146 0.74 15.07 -12.53
CA ILE A 146 -0.58 15.00 -11.86
C ILE A 146 -0.66 15.94 -10.66
N ARG A 147 0.45 16.60 -10.31
CA ARG A 147 0.53 17.49 -9.15
C ARG A 147 -0.49 18.63 -9.21
N GLY A 148 -0.63 19.28 -10.37
CA GLY A 148 -1.60 20.38 -10.53
C GLY A 148 -3.03 19.91 -10.31
N GLU A 149 -3.38 18.76 -10.87
CA GLU A 149 -4.70 18.18 -10.70
C GLU A 149 -4.96 17.82 -9.23
N LEU A 150 -4.01 17.19 -8.52
CA LEU A 150 -4.22 16.75 -7.14
C LEU A 150 -4.18 17.87 -6.10
N LEU A 151 -3.39 18.92 -6.33
CA LEU A 151 -3.15 19.99 -5.35
C LEU A 151 -3.95 21.27 -5.59
N GLN A 152 -4.69 21.39 -6.70
CA GLN A 152 -5.61 22.51 -6.87
C GLN A 152 -6.72 22.47 -5.80
N GLU A 153 -6.93 23.61 -5.13
CA GLU A 153 -8.14 23.86 -4.35
C GLU A 153 -9.30 23.98 -5.35
N GLY A 154 -10.33 23.15 -5.15
CA GLY A 154 -11.59 23.28 -5.87
C GLY A 154 -12.48 24.28 -5.17
#